data_AF-A0A3C0RBQ4-F1
#
_entry.id   AF-A0A3C0RBQ4-F1
#
_cell.length_a   1.000
_cell.length_b   1.000
_cell.length_c   1.000
_cell.angle_alpha   90.00
_cell.angle_beta   90.00
_cell.angle_gamma   90.00
#
_symmetry.space_group_name_H-M   'P 1'
#
loop_
_entity.id
_entity.type
_entity.pdbx_description
1 polymer ?
#
loop_
_entity_poly.entity_id
_entity_poly.type
_entity_poly.pdbx_seq_one_letter_code
_entity_poly.pdbx_strand_id
1 'polypeptide(L)' 'FIETPYRNNQLIADVLQACQPNTLFCIAVDITGDTESIRTQPIKAWAQKKPDIHKRPAIFLIQG' A
#
# COMPACT_ATOMS: atom_id res chain seq x y z
N PHE A 1 -2.41 -9.56 -0.96
CA PHE A 1 -3.15 -9.46 -2.23
C PHE A 1 -2.36 -8.57 -3.20
N ILE A 2 -2.70 -8.61 -4.50
CA ILE A 2 -2.06 -7.85 -5.58
C ILE A 2 -3.13 -7.22 -6.48
N GLU A 3 -2.74 -6.22 -7.28
CA GLU A 3 -3.60 -5.58 -8.28
C GLU A 3 -2.74 -5.10 -9.46
N THR A 4 -3.38 -4.78 -10.58
CA THR A 4 -2.71 -4.23 -11.76
C THR A 4 -2.01 -2.89 -11.43
N PRO A 5 -0.76 -2.65 -11.88
CA PRO A 5 0.05 -1.51 -11.43
C PRO A 5 -0.59 -0.13 -11.61
N TYR A 6 -1.44 0.05 -12.63
CA TYR A 6 -2.13 1.32 -12.87
C TYR A 6 -3.29 1.57 -11.89
N ARG A 7 -3.76 0.55 -11.16
CA ARG A 7 -4.85 0.65 -10.18
C ARG A 7 -4.38 0.71 -8.72
N ASN A 8 -3.08 0.55 -8.46
CA ASN A 8 -2.53 0.56 -7.09
C ASN A 8 -2.97 1.77 -6.27
N ASN A 9 -2.91 2.98 -6.83
CA ASN A 9 -3.30 4.19 -6.09
C ASN A 9 -4.80 4.20 -5.75
N GLN A 10 -5.66 3.67 -6.63
CA GLN A 10 -7.09 3.53 -6.34
C GLN A 10 -7.32 2.49 -5.23
N LEU A 11 -6.68 1.33 -5.34
CA LEU A 11 -6.75 0.29 -4.31
C LEU A 11 -6.28 0.80 -2.94
N ILE A 12 -5.18 1.56 -2.90
CA ILE A 12 -4.69 2.18 -1.66
C ILE A 12 -5.76 3.11 -1.10
N ALA A 13 -6.37 3.96 -1.92
CA ALA A 13 -7.43 4.86 -1.46
C ALA A 13 -8.62 4.08 -0.86
N ASP A 14 -9.04 2.99 -1.51
CA ASP A 14 -10.14 2.14 -1.05
C ASP A 14 -9.80 1.47 0.30
N VAL A 15 -8.58 0.94 0.46
CA VAL A 15 -8.10 0.34 1.72
C VAL A 15 -8.05 1.37 2.85
N LEU A 16 -7.55 2.58 2.59
CA LEU A 16 -7.48 3.64 3.59
C LEU A 16 -8.87 4.11 4.04
N GLN A 17 -9.88 4.01 3.18
CA GLN A 17 -11.26 4.33 3.52
C GLN A 17 -11.97 3.19 4.27
N ALA A 18 -11.68 1.93 3.93
CA ALA A 18 -12.40 0.77 4.45
C ALA A 18 -11.86 0.25 5.80
N CYS A 19 -10.56 0.39 6.07
CA CYS A 19 -9.91 -0.24 7.22
C CYS A 19 -9.87 0.64 8.48
N GLN A 20 -9.83 0.00 9.66
CA GLN A 20 -9.73 0.72 10.94
C GLN A 20 -8.37 1.40 11.10
N PRO A 21 -8.29 2.57 11.80
CA PRO A 21 -7.06 3.37 11.91
C PRO A 21 -5.82 2.64 12.45
N ASN A 22 -6.00 1.61 13.29
CA ASN A 22 -4.91 0.84 13.90
C ASN A 22 -4.55 -0.45 13.12
N THR A 23 -5.34 -0.82 12.10
CA THR A 23 -5.01 -1.93 11.20
C THR A 23 -3.64 -1.68 10.58
N LEU A 24 -2.77 -2.69 10.56
CA LEU A 24 -1.48 -2.59 9.90
C LEU A 24 -1.65 -2.88 8.41
N PHE A 25 -1.10 -1.99 7.59
CA PHE A 25 -1.09 -2.11 6.14
C PHE A 25 0.35 -2.08 5.64
N CYS A 26 0.74 -3.15 4.95
CA CYS A 26 2.04 -3.26 4.29
C CYS A 26 1.89 -3.04 2.79
N ILE A 27 2.77 -2.21 2.25
CA ILE A 27 2.93 -2.02 0.81
C ILE A 27 4.37 -2.34 0.45
N ALA A 28 4.54 -3.38 -0.37
CA ALA A 28 5.82 -3.83 -0.90
C ALA A 28 5.86 -3.60 -2.41
N VAL A 29 6.79 -2.79 -2.91
CA VAL A 29 6.90 -2.37 -4.31
C VAL A 29 8.24 -2.77 -4.88
N ASP A 30 8.26 -3.17 -6.16
CA ASP A 30 9.48 -3.50 -6.90
C ASP A 30 10.39 -4.50 -6.15
N ILE A 31 9.80 -5.55 -5.56
CA ILE A 31 10.54 -6.55 -4.79
C ILE A 31 11.65 -7.14 -5.68
N THR A 32 12.88 -7.18 -5.17
CA THR A 32 14.14 -7.53 -5.87
C THR A 32 14.63 -6.56 -6.94
N GLY A 33 13.97 -5.42 -7.14
CA GLY A 33 14.39 -4.35 -8.06
C GLY A 33 15.19 -3.25 -7.38
N ASP A 34 15.84 -2.39 -8.17
CA ASP A 34 16.67 -1.28 -7.66
C ASP A 34 15.88 -0.23 -6.86
N THR A 35 14.56 -0.17 -7.07
CA THR A 35 13.64 0.75 -6.40
C THR A 35 12.76 0.06 -5.34
N GLU A 36 13.22 -1.09 -4.83
CA GLU A 36 12.51 -1.87 -3.80
C GLU A 36 12.11 -0.98 -2.63
N SER A 37 10.85 -1.09 -2.23
CA SER A 37 10.35 -0.42 -1.02
C SER A 37 9.32 -1.28 -0.32
N ILE A 38 9.61 -1.67 0.92
CA ILE A 38 8.71 -2.46 1.77
C ILE A 38 8.43 -1.67 3.03
N ARG A 39 7.18 -1.25 3.23
CA ARG A 39 6.78 -0.42 4.37
C ARG A 39 5.50 -0.94 4.99
N THR A 40 5.52 -1.11 6.30
CA THR A 40 4.33 -1.43 7.11
C THR A 40 4.03 -0.27 8.03
N GLN A 41 2.81 0.24 7.98
CA GLN A 41 2.34 1.30 8.88
C GLN A 41 0.86 1.10 9.20
N PRO A 42 0.37 1.62 10.35
CA PRO A 42 -1.06 1.64 10.62
C PRO A 42 -1.78 2.54 9.61
N ILE A 43 -3.04 2.22 9.28
CA ILE A 43 -3.86 2.98 8.31
C ILE A 43 -3.85 4.49 8.60
N LYS A 44 -3.89 4.90 9.87
CA LYS A 44 -3.83 6.32 10.26
C LYS A 44 -2.56 7.05 9.80
N ALA A 45 -1.42 6.35 9.75
CA ALA A 45 -0.15 6.93 9.31
C ALA A 45 -0.14 7.08 7.77
N TRP A 46 -0.63 6.07 7.05
CA TRP A 46 -0.79 6.16 5.59
C TRP A 46 -1.77 7.24 5.15
N ALA A 47 -2.84 7.48 5.93
CA ALA A 47 -3.80 8.53 5.64
C ALA A 47 -3.20 9.95 5.72
N GLN A 48 -2.21 10.18 6.61
CA GLN A 48 -1.50 11.45 6.72
C GLN A 48 -0.57 11.71 5.54
N LYS A 49 0.05 10.64 5.01
CA LYS A 49 0.95 10.72 3.86
C LYS A 49 0.62 9.59 2.89
N LYS A 50 -0.33 9.88 1.99
CA LYS A 50 -0.77 8.91 0.98
C LYS A 50 0.43 8.53 0.10
N PRO A 51 0.77 7.23 0.00
CA PRO A 51 1.84 6.79 -0.88
C PRO A 51 1.40 6.91 -2.34
N ASP A 52 2.33 7.30 -3.20
CA ASP A 52 2.14 7.32 -4.65
C ASP A 52 2.98 6.22 -5.30
N ILE A 53 2.29 5.24 -5.87
CA ILE A 53 2.86 4.03 -6.43
C ILE A 53 2.36 3.89 -7.85
N HIS A 54 2.74 4.86 -8.69
CA HIS A 54 2.24 4.90 -10.05
C HIS A 54 2.91 3.88 -10.96
N LYS A 55 2.12 2.93 -11.48
CA LYS A 55 2.52 1.94 -12.51
C LYS A 55 3.66 1.01 -12.10
N ARG A 56 3.84 0.75 -10.81
CA ARG A 56 4.85 -0.19 -10.29
C ARG A 56 4.23 -1.47 -9.75
N PRO A 57 4.82 -2.66 -9.97
CA PRO A 57 4.34 -3.90 -9.36
C PRO A 57 4.38 -3.78 -7.83
N ALA A 58 3.28 -4.16 -7.17
CA ALA A 58 3.17 -4.07 -5.72
C ALA A 58 2.42 -5.26 -5.11
N ILE A 59 2.80 -5.61 -3.89
CA ILE A 59 2.13 -6.58 -3.02
C ILE A 59 1.62 -5.83 -1.79
N PHE A 60 0.38 -6.14 -1.42
CA PHE A 60 -0.33 -5.52 -0.31
C PHE A 60 -0.65 -6.57 0.76
N LEU A 61 -0.45 -6.25 2.03
CA LEU A 61 -0.84 -7.10 3.16
C LEU A 61 -1.62 -6.28 4.18
N ILE A 62 -2.67 -6.86 4.74
CA ILE A 62 -3.47 -6.27 5.82
C ILE A 62 -3.40 -7.22 7.02
N GLN A 63 -3.15 -6.67 8.19
CA GLN A 63 -3.20 -7.36 9.48
C GLN A 63 -4.09 -6.54 10.43
N GLY A 64 -5.19 -7.15 10.85
CA GLY A 64 -6.16 -6.59 11.80
C GLY A 64 -5.92 -7.05 13.23
#